data_AF-A0A541BWY3-F1
#
_entry.id   AF-A0A541BWY3-F1
#
_cell.length_a   1.000
_cell.length_b   1.000
_cell.length_c   1.000
_cell.angle_alpha   90.00
_cell.angle_beta   90.00
_cell.angle_gamma   90.00
#
_symmetry.space_group_name_H-M   'P 1'
#
loop_
_entity.id
_entity.type
_entity.pdbx_description
1 polymer ?
#
loop_
_entity_poly.entity_id
_entity_poly.type
_entity_poly.pdbx_seq_one_letter_code
_entity_poly.pdbx_strand_id
1 'polypeptide(L)'
;MSEHRPRLVLPDGPVLAARHHRGALLFPDGELVVEETRRLRARLKDVPPPIVCHLPATARRLGLGPFAAADILELFAFVRPAEPVVPSPRGLAGAVGLPPPEGLEDEAIVLRDVATALLR
;
A
#
# COMPACT_ATOMS: atom_id res chain seq x y z
N MET A 1 -34.16 10.23 -8.56
CA MET A 1 -33.00 11.07 -8.20
C MET A 1 -31.77 10.20 -8.39
N SER A 2 -30.97 10.43 -9.44
CA SER A 2 -29.75 9.63 -9.64
C SER A 2 -28.72 10.03 -8.59
N GLU A 3 -28.35 9.10 -7.71
CA GLU A 3 -27.27 9.30 -6.75
C GLU A 3 -25.94 9.46 -7.50
N HIS A 4 -25.32 10.64 -7.39
CA HIS A 4 -23.98 10.88 -7.91
C HIS A 4 -22.97 10.25 -6.95
N ARG A 5 -22.69 8.95 -7.13
CA ARG A 5 -21.64 8.27 -6.37
C ARG A 5 -20.27 8.79 -6.86
N PRO A 6 -19.47 9.46 -6.02
CA PRO A 6 -18.17 9.97 -6.45
C PRO A 6 -17.30 8.81 -6.92
N ARG A 7 -16.63 8.99 -8.05
CA ARG A 7 -15.66 8.00 -8.56
C ARG A 7 -14.41 8.08 -7.70
N LEU A 8 -14.11 6.99 -7.00
CA LEU A 8 -12.87 6.83 -6.24
C LEU A 8 -11.70 6.63 -7.21
N VAL A 9 -10.68 7.46 -7.07
CA VAL A 9 -9.43 7.39 -7.84
C VAL A 9 -8.28 7.29 -6.84
N LEU A 10 -7.50 6.22 -6.95
CA LEU A 10 -6.24 6.07 -6.19
C LEU A 10 -5.10 6.79 -6.93
N PRO A 11 -4.01 7.15 -6.24
CA PRO A 11 -2.79 7.61 -6.89
C PRO A 11 -2.31 6.67 -8.00
N ASP A 12 -1.70 7.23 -9.05
CA ASP A 12 -1.20 6.46 -10.22
C ASP A 12 0.04 5.61 -9.92
N GLY A 13 0.62 5.71 -8.73
CA GLY A 13 1.75 4.90 -8.31
C GLY A 13 1.35 3.47 -7.94
N PRO A 14 2.27 2.50 -8.08
CA PRO A 14 1.99 1.12 -7.69
C PRO A 14 1.83 1.00 -6.17
N VAL A 15 1.08 0.00 -5.73
CA VAL A 15 1.07 -0.41 -4.32
C VAL A 15 2.29 -1.27 -4.04
N LEU A 16 3.07 -0.90 -3.02
CA LEU A 16 4.29 -1.57 -2.63
C LEU A 16 4.11 -2.28 -1.28
N ALA A 17 4.24 -3.61 -1.29
CA ALA A 17 4.47 -4.40 -0.10
C ALA A 17 5.95 -4.81 -0.03
N ALA A 18 6.64 -4.39 1.03
CA ALA A 18 8.07 -4.69 1.22
C ALA A 18 8.30 -5.62 2.41
N ARG A 19 9.09 -6.68 2.20
CA ARG A 19 9.69 -7.56 3.22
C ARG A 19 11.22 -7.42 3.15
N HIS A 20 11.95 -8.09 4.04
CA HIS A 20 13.40 -8.15 3.91
C HIS A 20 13.78 -8.89 2.61
N HIS A 21 14.71 -8.32 1.83
CA HIS A 21 15.27 -8.86 0.57
C HIS A 21 14.35 -8.91 -0.67
N ARG A 22 13.01 -8.81 -0.51
CA ARG A 22 12.04 -8.83 -1.61
C ARG A 22 10.80 -8.00 -1.31
N GLY A 23 10.02 -7.73 -2.35
CA GLY A 23 8.76 -6.97 -2.27
C GLY A 23 7.88 -7.25 -3.49
N ALA A 24 6.60 -6.89 -3.38
CA ALA A 24 5.65 -6.89 -4.48
C ALA A 24 5.30 -5.46 -4.87
N LEU A 25 5.19 -5.20 -6.17
CA LEU A 25 4.58 -4.01 -6.74
C LEU A 25 3.32 -4.45 -7.48
N LEU A 26 2.20 -3.85 -7.12
CA LEU A 26 0.92 -3.99 -7.82
C LEU A 26 0.63 -2.68 -8.54
N PHE A 27 0.70 -2.70 -9.86
CA PHE A 27 0.48 -1.55 -10.73
C PHE A 27 -1.00 -1.24 -10.91
N PRO A 28 -1.36 0.01 -11.29
CA PRO A 28 -2.76 0.40 -11.49
C PRO A 28 -3.50 -0.39 -12.57
N ASP A 29 -2.78 -0.91 -13.57
CA ASP A 29 -3.31 -1.78 -14.62
C ASP A 29 -3.56 -3.22 -14.17
N GLY A 30 -3.17 -3.56 -12.93
CA GLY A 30 -3.30 -4.89 -12.35
C GLY A 30 -2.07 -5.78 -12.53
N GLU A 31 -1.00 -5.31 -13.17
CA GLU A 31 0.25 -6.06 -13.21
C GLU A 31 0.81 -6.21 -11.80
N LEU A 32 1.16 -7.44 -11.42
CA LEU A 32 1.82 -7.73 -10.15
C LEU A 32 3.19 -8.32 -10.42
N VAL A 33 4.23 -7.66 -9.87
CA VAL A 33 5.62 -8.14 -9.95
C VAL A 33 6.17 -8.37 -8.55
N VAL A 34 6.89 -9.48 -8.39
CA VAL A 34 7.63 -9.80 -7.18
C VAL A 34 9.10 -9.83 -7.51
N GLU A 35 9.88 -9.05 -6.79
CA GLU A 35 11.27 -8.78 -7.14
C GLU A 35 12.15 -8.66 -5.90
N GLU A 36 13.45 -8.86 -6.10
CA GLU A 36 14.45 -8.54 -5.08
C GLU A 36 14.52 -7.03 -4.82
N THR A 37 14.94 -6.65 -3.61
CA THR A 37 15.03 -5.25 -3.19
C THR A 37 15.81 -4.37 -4.18
N ARG A 38 16.88 -4.89 -4.78
CA ARG A 38 17.70 -4.13 -5.75
C ARG A 38 16.89 -3.73 -6.98
N ARG A 39 16.10 -4.66 -7.54
CA ARG A 39 15.24 -4.42 -8.70
C ARG A 39 14.07 -3.51 -8.35
N LEU A 40 13.49 -3.67 -7.16
CA LEU A 40 12.46 -2.76 -6.67
C LEU A 40 12.95 -1.32 -6.58
N ARG A 41 14.12 -1.09 -5.99
CA ARG A 41 14.75 0.24 -5.93
C ARG A 41 14.98 0.86 -7.31
N ALA A 42 15.29 0.05 -8.32
CA ALA A 42 15.44 0.53 -9.69
C ALA A 42 14.08 0.94 -10.25
N ARG A 43 13.08 0.04 -10.20
CA ARG A 43 11.72 0.30 -10.69
C ARG A 43 11.08 1.53 -10.04
N LEU A 44 11.29 1.73 -8.73
CA LEU A 44 10.73 2.87 -7.99
C LEU A 44 11.23 4.25 -8.47
N LYS A 45 12.29 4.31 -9.27
CA LYS A 45 12.78 5.57 -9.87
C LYS A 45 12.01 5.96 -11.12
N ASP A 46 11.39 4.97 -11.77
CA ASP A 46 10.78 5.10 -13.09
C ASP A 46 9.24 5.12 -13.03
N VAL A 47 8.68 5.14 -11.82
CA VAL A 47 7.23 5.09 -11.56
C VAL A 47 6.81 6.25 -10.64
N PRO A 48 5.53 6.66 -10.67
CA PRO A 48 5.02 7.64 -9.72
C PRO A 48 5.18 7.18 -8.25
N PRO A 49 5.12 8.11 -7.27
CA PRO A 49 5.19 7.80 -5.85
C PRO A 49 4.27 6.63 -5.45
N PRO A 50 4.79 5.55 -4.86
CA PRO A 50 3.99 4.36 -4.59
C PRO A 50 3.04 4.59 -3.41
N ILE A 51 2.02 3.73 -3.34
CA ILE A 51 1.19 3.57 -2.15
C ILE A 51 1.86 2.54 -1.24
N VAL A 52 2.05 2.85 0.04
CA VAL A 52 2.76 2.00 1.00
C VAL A 52 1.96 1.80 2.28
N CYS A 53 2.36 0.80 3.07
CA CYS A 53 1.97 0.68 4.46
C CYS A 53 3.19 0.96 5.33
N HIS A 54 3.18 2.08 6.04
CA HIS A 54 4.24 2.50 6.95
C HIS A 54 5.57 2.77 6.22
N LEU A 55 5.71 4.00 5.72
CA LEU A 55 6.84 4.48 4.92
C LEU A 55 8.20 4.28 5.63
N PRO A 56 8.40 4.67 6.91
CA PRO A 56 9.67 4.40 7.60
C PRO A 56 10.10 2.93 7.59
N ALA A 57 9.17 2.00 7.83
CA ALA A 57 9.46 0.57 7.80
C ALA A 57 9.77 0.07 6.38
N THR A 58 9.01 0.56 5.40
CA THR A 58 9.19 0.26 3.97
C THR A 58 10.56 0.74 3.46
N ALA A 59 10.92 2.00 3.70
CA ALA A 59 12.22 2.56 3.33
C ALA A 59 13.38 1.76 3.93
N ARG A 60 13.30 1.42 5.23
CA ARG A 60 14.29 0.59 5.91
C ARG A 60 14.44 -0.79 5.26
N ARG A 61 13.33 -1.48 4.95
CA ARG A 61 13.36 -2.80 4.28
C ARG A 61 13.96 -2.72 2.89
N LEU A 62 13.78 -1.58 2.20
CA LEU A 62 14.38 -1.35 0.90
C LEU A 62 15.85 -0.90 0.94
N GLY A 63 16.38 -0.54 2.12
CA GLY A 63 17.70 0.09 2.25
C GLY A 63 17.73 1.48 1.60
N LEU A 64 16.63 2.22 1.68
CA LEU A 64 16.46 3.57 1.16
C LEU A 64 16.32 4.57 2.32
N GLY A 65 16.61 5.84 2.03
CA GLY A 65 16.11 6.95 2.84
C GLY A 65 14.61 7.19 2.60
N PRO A 66 14.00 8.18 3.28
CA PRO A 66 12.63 8.60 3.00
C PRO A 66 12.45 8.96 1.52
N PHE A 67 11.29 8.61 0.96
CA PHE A 67 10.91 8.91 -0.42
C PHE A 67 9.43 9.30 -0.46
N ALA A 68 9.01 9.97 -1.53
CA ALA A 68 7.61 10.35 -1.71
C ALA A 68 6.74 9.09 -1.84
N ALA A 69 5.70 8.98 -1.04
CA ALA A 69 4.74 7.89 -1.07
C ALA A 69 3.40 8.34 -0.50
N ALA A 70 2.32 7.67 -0.89
CA ALA A 70 1.04 7.75 -0.20
C ALA A 70 1.01 6.65 0.89
N ASP A 71 1.00 7.04 2.17
CA ASP A 71 1.01 6.08 3.27
C ASP A 71 -0.41 5.76 3.75
N ILE A 72 -0.82 4.50 3.63
CA ILE A 72 -2.14 4.02 4.06
C ILE A 72 -2.30 4.16 5.57
N LEU A 73 -1.20 4.11 6.34
CA LEU A 73 -1.28 4.29 7.79
C LEU A 73 -1.61 5.74 8.16
N GLU A 74 -1.10 6.71 7.40
CA GLU A 74 -1.46 8.13 7.56
C GLU A 74 -2.92 8.37 7.15
N LEU A 75 -3.36 7.76 6.04
CA LEU A 75 -4.77 7.79 5.63
C LEU A 75 -5.68 7.18 6.71
N PHE A 76 -5.30 6.04 7.28
CA PHE A 76 -6.05 5.40 8.36
C PHE A 76 -6.16 6.33 9.57
N ALA A 77 -5.04 6.93 10.01
CA ALA A 77 -5.04 7.86 11.15
C ALA A 77 -5.90 9.10 10.91
N PHE A 78 -6.00 9.56 9.65
CA PHE A 78 -6.86 10.67 9.26
C PHE A 78 -8.35 10.28 9.25
N VAL A 79 -8.69 9.13 8.66
CA VAL A 79 -10.08 8.67 8.48
C VAL A 79 -10.67 8.12 9.79
N ARG A 80 -9.85 7.47 10.61
CA ARG A 80 -10.25 6.81 11.86
C ARG A 80 -9.40 7.33 13.04
N PRO A 81 -9.62 8.58 13.45
CA PRO A 81 -8.80 9.19 14.49
C PRO A 81 -8.93 8.42 15.81
N ALA A 82 -7.78 8.23 16.48
CA ALA A 82 -7.65 7.54 17.77
C ALA A 82 -8.04 6.04 17.79
N GLU A 83 -8.26 5.40 16.63
CA GLU A 83 -8.39 3.94 16.57
C GLU A 83 -7.00 3.27 16.53
N PRO A 84 -6.74 2.25 17.37
CA PRO A 84 -5.48 1.53 17.34
C PRO A 84 -5.41 0.57 16.14
N VAL A 85 -4.25 0.51 15.47
CA VAL A 85 -4.00 -0.48 14.41
C VAL A 85 -2.54 -0.95 14.42
N VAL A 86 -2.33 -2.23 14.12
CA VAL A 86 -0.98 -2.75 13.89
C VAL A 86 -0.51 -2.24 12.52
N PRO A 87 0.65 -1.54 12.42
CA PRO A 87 1.09 -0.87 11.19
C PRO A 87 1.67 -1.86 10.17
N SER A 88 0.79 -2.72 9.64
CA SER A 88 1.10 -3.82 8.74
C SER A 88 -0.08 -4.09 7.81
N PRO A 89 0.13 -4.70 6.63
CA PRO A 89 -0.96 -5.09 5.74
C PRO A 89 -2.03 -5.94 6.43
N ARG A 90 -1.62 -6.95 7.22
CA ARG A 90 -2.55 -7.80 7.99
C ARG A 90 -3.34 -7.00 9.03
N GLY A 91 -2.67 -6.11 9.77
CA GLY A 91 -3.32 -5.28 10.78
C GLY A 91 -4.36 -4.33 10.19
N LEU A 92 -4.01 -3.67 9.09
CA LEU A 92 -4.92 -2.80 8.35
C LEU A 92 -6.09 -3.58 7.75
N ALA A 93 -5.85 -4.76 7.16
CA ALA A 93 -6.92 -5.63 6.66
C ALA A 93 -7.94 -5.95 7.76
N GLY A 94 -7.47 -6.35 8.94
CA GLY A 94 -8.32 -6.60 10.09
C GLY A 94 -9.12 -5.37 10.54
N ALA A 95 -8.51 -4.19 10.53
CA ALA A 95 -9.17 -2.95 10.93
C ALA A 95 -10.35 -2.56 10.01
N VAL A 96 -10.30 -2.92 8.73
CA VAL A 96 -11.38 -2.66 7.76
C VAL A 96 -12.26 -3.88 7.47
N GLY A 97 -12.08 -4.99 8.18
CA GLY A 97 -12.87 -6.22 8.01
C GLY A 97 -12.56 -7.01 6.74
N LEU A 98 -11.35 -6.87 6.18
CA LEU A 98 -10.87 -7.65 5.04
C LEU A 98 -10.13 -8.92 5.50
N PRO A 99 -10.12 -10.00 4.67
CA PRO A 99 -9.37 -11.20 4.98
C PRO A 99 -7.86 -10.91 5.11
N PRO A 100 -7.14 -11.62 6.00
CA PRO A 100 -5.70 -11.42 6.15
C PRO A 100 -4.96 -11.89 4.88
N PRO A 101 -3.87 -11.21 4.47
CA PRO A 101 -3.06 -11.68 3.36
C PRO A 101 -2.27 -12.94 3.75
N GLU A 102 -2.12 -13.87 2.80
CA GLU A 102 -1.39 -15.14 2.97
C GLU A 102 0.03 -15.08 2.37
N GLY A 103 0.23 -14.21 1.37
CA GLY A 103 1.51 -14.00 0.69
C GLY A 103 1.95 -12.54 0.58
N LEU A 104 3.09 -12.32 -0.06
CA LEU A 104 3.61 -10.97 -0.34
C LEU A 104 2.81 -10.28 -1.45
N GLU A 105 2.36 -11.08 -2.41
CA GLU A 105 1.45 -10.71 -3.48
C GLU A 105 0.12 -10.22 -2.89
N ASP A 106 -0.46 -11.00 -1.97
CA ASP A 106 -1.69 -10.65 -1.26
C ASP A 106 -1.51 -9.41 -0.39
N GLU A 107 -0.33 -9.18 0.19
CA GLU A 107 -0.05 -7.95 0.94
C GLU A 107 -0.22 -6.71 0.04
N ALA A 108 0.23 -6.73 -1.21
CA ALA A 108 0.05 -5.59 -2.11
C ALA A 108 -1.43 -5.43 -2.53
N ILE A 109 -2.12 -6.55 -2.79
CA ILE A 109 -3.55 -6.55 -3.13
C ILE A 109 -4.39 -6.01 -1.97
N VAL A 110 -4.20 -6.54 -0.77
CA VAL A 110 -5.00 -6.13 0.39
C VAL A 110 -4.75 -4.67 0.75
N LEU A 111 -3.55 -4.14 0.55
CA LEU A 111 -3.28 -2.73 0.78
C LEU A 111 -4.04 -1.81 -0.18
N ARG A 112 -4.17 -2.17 -1.46
CA ARG A 112 -5.03 -1.46 -2.42
C ARG A 112 -6.49 -1.46 -1.95
N ASP A 113 -6.95 -2.62 -1.49
CA ASP A 113 -8.34 -2.83 -1.08
C ASP A 113 -8.64 -2.09 0.24
N VAL A 114 -7.69 -2.04 1.18
CA VAL A 114 -7.73 -1.20 2.39
C VAL A 114 -7.84 0.27 2.02
N ALA A 115 -6.97 0.78 1.16
CA ALA A 115 -7.01 2.19 0.74
C ALA A 115 -8.37 2.55 0.14
N THR A 116 -8.92 1.64 -0.68
CA THR A 116 -10.26 1.78 -1.26
C THR A 116 -11.36 1.77 -0.19
N ALA A 117 -11.26 0.89 0.82
CA ALA A 117 -12.23 0.80 1.90
C ALA A 117 -12.24 2.05 2.80
N LEU A 118 -11.09 2.69 3.00
CA LEU A 118 -10.97 3.92 3.79
C LEU A 118 -11.47 5.18 3.07
N LEU A 119 -11.56 5.15 1.74
CA LEU A 119 -11.97 6.29 0.90
C LEU A 119 -13.43 6.22 0.43
N ARG A 120 -14.19 5.21 0.87
CA ARG A 120 -15.63 5.03 0.57
C ARG A 120 -16.49 5.45 1.76
#